data_AF-A0A7G3FH98-F1
#
_entry.id   AF-A0A7G3FH98-F1
#
_cell.length_a   1.000
_cell.length_b   1.000
_cell.length_c   1.000
_cell.angle_alpha   90.00
_cell.angle_beta   90.00
_cell.angle_gamma   90.00
#
_symmetry.space_group_name_H-M   'P 1'
#
loop_
_entity.id
_entity.type
_entity.pdbx_description
1 polymer ?
#
loop_
_entity_poly.entity_id
_entity_poly.type
_entity_poly.pdbx_seq_one_letter_code
_entity_poly.pdbx_strand_id
1 'polypeptide(L)'
;MFRTEIEPQDSSIKIDYQSKILTLGSCFSDSIGQRLTEAKFQSEVNPYGTIFNPLSIFELMELSLERSEVLDAAVLKRDGYYLNYKFHSSFRAKTKDTLHKRMEEALTKVAQQLKEANFIFITLGTAWVYEQNKTHMLVANCHKTPQKEFTRRLLSVEEIVPAFFALKEVINQFNPEVQFIFTVSPVRHTRDTLKLNSVSKSVLRSAAYYMEDMAPDVHYFPAYEIMMDDLRDYRFYEKDLIHPNEQAIDYIWEQFIQTYLAKKDQATLEKWNKLRMALNHKPFNPKSGGHQKFLSKTLDQLKQLGKELPLDKEIENLKKQLK
;
A
#
# COMPACT_ATOMS: atom_id res chain seq x y z
N MET A 1 8.48 -12.78 30.38
CA MET A 1 8.44 -12.01 29.12
C MET A 1 7.78 -12.88 28.06
N PHE A 2 6.63 -12.47 27.50
CA PHE A 2 5.82 -13.30 26.58
C PHE A 2 6.12 -13.00 25.09
N ARG A 3 6.52 -11.76 24.80
CA ARG A 3 6.91 -11.26 23.47
C ARG A 3 8.15 -10.38 23.56
N THR A 4 8.85 -10.22 22.44
CA THR A 4 9.88 -9.20 22.25
C THR A 4 9.23 -8.05 21.49
N GLU A 5 8.54 -7.18 22.23
CA GLU A 5 7.79 -6.09 21.61
C GLU A 5 8.74 -5.09 20.94
N ILE A 6 8.43 -4.75 19.70
CA ILE A 6 9.11 -3.64 19.02
C ILE A 6 8.35 -2.39 19.40
N GLU A 7 8.96 -1.56 20.23
CA GLU A 7 8.34 -0.31 20.66
C GLU A 7 8.22 0.65 19.46
N PRO A 8 7.04 1.25 19.24
CA PRO A 8 6.87 2.23 18.20
C PRO A 8 7.72 3.45 18.53
N GLN A 9 8.57 3.85 17.58
CA GLN A 9 9.39 5.04 17.72
C GLN A 9 8.57 6.26 17.30
N ASP A 10 8.55 7.30 18.14
CA ASP A 10 7.88 8.55 17.79
C ASP A 10 8.60 9.19 16.59
N SER A 11 7.97 9.15 15.41
CA SER A 11 8.59 9.72 14.21
C SER A 11 8.60 11.25 14.27
N SER A 12 9.66 11.85 13.74
CA SER A 12 9.78 13.30 13.56
C SER A 12 8.80 13.85 12.53
N ILE A 13 8.34 13.02 11.60
CA ILE A 13 7.29 13.35 10.62
C ILE A 13 5.94 12.86 11.12
N LYS A 14 4.89 13.65 10.86
CA LYS A 14 3.53 13.32 11.28
C LYS A 14 2.52 13.45 10.15
N ILE A 15 1.66 12.45 10.07
CA ILE A 15 0.47 12.41 9.24
C ILE A 15 -0.68 13.05 10.02
N ASP A 16 -1.52 13.78 9.30
CA ASP A 16 -2.82 14.27 9.76
C ASP A 16 -3.90 14.08 8.67
N TYR A 17 -5.13 14.51 8.93
CA TYR A 17 -6.24 14.36 7.99
C TYR A 17 -6.16 15.26 6.74
N GLN A 18 -5.22 16.20 6.68
CA GLN A 18 -4.95 17.01 5.48
C GLN A 18 -3.88 16.38 4.59
N SER A 19 -3.12 15.43 5.14
CA SER A 19 -2.04 14.75 4.45
C SER A 19 -2.57 13.91 3.27
N LYS A 20 -1.96 14.11 2.10
CA LYS A 20 -2.16 13.29 0.89
C LYS A 20 -1.17 12.13 0.89
N ILE A 21 -1.68 10.91 0.77
CA ILE A 21 -0.91 9.68 0.93
C ILE A 21 -1.03 8.83 -0.34
N LEU A 22 0.10 8.43 -0.89
CA LEU A 22 0.17 7.40 -1.93
C LEU A 22 0.77 6.14 -1.33
N THR A 23 0.12 4.98 -1.49
CA THR A 23 0.69 3.68 -1.12
C THR A 23 0.91 2.81 -2.35
N LEU A 24 2.09 2.20 -2.42
CA LEU A 24 2.54 1.34 -3.52
C LEU A 24 3.17 0.06 -2.96
N GLY A 25 3.16 -1.02 -3.74
CA GLY A 25 3.94 -2.22 -3.45
C GLY A 25 3.12 -3.51 -3.31
N SER A 26 3.52 -4.34 -2.35
CA SER A 26 2.93 -5.67 -2.14
C SER A 26 1.44 -5.63 -1.71
N CYS A 27 0.80 -6.79 -1.61
CA CYS A 27 -0.56 -6.92 -1.05
C CYS A 27 -0.69 -6.39 0.39
N PHE A 28 0.40 -6.33 1.16
CA PHE A 28 0.37 -5.70 2.48
C PHE A 28 0.09 -4.19 2.40
N SER A 29 0.52 -3.51 1.31
CA SER A 29 0.13 -2.12 1.05
C SER A 29 -1.39 -1.97 0.86
N ASP A 30 -2.08 -2.97 0.29
CA ASP A 30 -3.54 -2.93 0.19
C ASP A 30 -4.18 -2.97 1.59
N SER A 31 -3.66 -3.81 2.48
CA SER A 31 -4.22 -3.97 3.83
C SER A 31 -4.07 -2.72 4.70
N ILE A 32 -2.91 -2.05 4.63
CA ILE A 32 -2.68 -0.78 5.36
C ILE A 32 -3.35 0.39 4.62
N GLY A 33 -3.28 0.43 3.30
CA GLY A 33 -3.95 1.44 2.48
C GLY A 33 -5.47 1.44 2.65
N GLN A 34 -6.09 0.26 2.74
CA GLN A 34 -7.51 0.14 3.05
C GLN A 34 -7.81 0.70 4.44
N ARG A 35 -6.97 0.43 5.46
CA ARG A 35 -7.15 1.02 6.79
C ARG A 35 -7.04 2.54 6.78
N LEU A 36 -6.12 3.11 6.00
CA LEU A 36 -6.04 4.57 5.77
C LEU A 36 -7.34 5.12 5.17
N THR A 37 -7.85 4.48 4.12
CA THR A 37 -9.09 4.88 3.43
C THR A 37 -10.29 4.79 4.37
N GLU A 38 -10.40 3.69 5.10
CA GLU A 38 -11.47 3.47 6.07
C GLU A 38 -11.40 4.42 7.27
N ALA A 39 -10.19 4.83 7.66
CA ALA A 39 -9.92 5.82 8.67
C ALA A 39 -10.14 7.27 8.20
N LYS A 40 -10.54 7.48 6.92
CA LYS A 40 -10.85 8.76 6.28
C LYS A 40 -9.66 9.64 5.90
N PHE A 41 -8.45 9.07 5.81
CA PHE A 41 -7.31 9.78 5.23
C PHE A 41 -7.46 9.93 3.71
N GLN A 42 -6.81 10.95 3.14
CA GLN A 42 -6.72 11.14 1.70
C GLN A 42 -5.65 10.20 1.14
N SER A 43 -6.03 8.96 0.86
CA SER A 43 -5.10 7.93 0.40
C SER A 43 -5.44 7.37 -0.99
N GLU A 44 -4.44 7.27 -1.85
CA GLU A 44 -4.47 6.49 -3.08
C GLU A 44 -3.71 5.16 -2.87
N VAL A 45 -4.37 4.03 -3.12
CA VAL A 45 -3.88 2.70 -2.72
C VAL A 45 -3.61 1.82 -3.93
N ASN A 46 -2.35 1.44 -4.13
CA ASN A 46 -1.88 0.55 -5.20
C ASN A 46 -2.56 0.81 -6.56
N PRO A 47 -2.48 2.03 -7.11
CA PRO A 47 -3.13 2.38 -8.38
C PRO A 47 -2.68 1.52 -9.56
N TYR A 48 -1.47 0.93 -9.52
CA TYR A 48 -0.98 -0.04 -10.51
C TYR A 48 -1.35 -1.50 -10.21
N GLY A 49 -2.11 -1.75 -9.15
CA GLY A 49 -2.23 -3.05 -8.49
C GLY A 49 -0.96 -3.41 -7.70
N THR A 50 -0.89 -4.66 -7.24
CA THR A 50 0.24 -5.12 -6.44
C THR A 50 1.47 -5.37 -7.30
N ILE A 51 2.57 -4.71 -6.95
CA ILE A 51 3.88 -4.83 -7.60
C ILE A 51 4.90 -5.05 -6.49
N PHE A 52 5.69 -6.12 -6.59
CA PHE A 52 6.44 -6.60 -5.42
C PHE A 52 7.90 -6.16 -5.38
N ASN A 53 8.55 -5.97 -6.53
CA ASN A 53 9.98 -5.70 -6.58
C ASN A 53 10.26 -4.19 -6.74
N PRO A 54 11.35 -3.67 -6.13
CA PRO A 54 11.67 -2.25 -6.14
C PRO A 54 11.76 -1.65 -7.54
N LEU A 55 12.53 -2.26 -8.45
CA LEU A 55 12.78 -1.69 -9.78
C LEU A 55 11.50 -1.55 -10.60
N SER A 56 10.58 -2.52 -10.56
CA SER A 56 9.28 -2.38 -11.23
C SER A 56 8.39 -1.29 -10.63
N ILE A 57 8.44 -1.08 -9.31
CA ILE A 57 7.70 0.01 -8.66
C ILE A 57 8.27 1.35 -9.13
N PHE A 58 9.59 1.51 -9.08
CA PHE A 58 10.27 2.74 -9.45
C PHE A 58 10.07 3.08 -10.92
N GLU A 59 10.24 2.09 -11.81
CA GLU A 59 10.02 2.27 -13.25
C GLU A 59 8.58 2.70 -13.55
N LEU A 60 7.56 2.16 -12.87
CA LEU A 60 6.17 2.61 -13.08
C LEU A 60 5.95 4.05 -12.61
N MET A 61 6.59 4.46 -11.51
CA MET A 61 6.54 5.84 -11.02
C MET A 61 7.22 6.80 -12.00
N GLU A 62 8.38 6.43 -12.56
CA GLU A 62 9.06 7.17 -13.62
C GLU A 62 8.18 7.26 -14.88
N LEU A 63 7.63 6.13 -15.33
CA LEU A 63 6.72 6.07 -16.48
C LEU A 63 5.46 6.92 -16.29
N SER A 64 5.08 7.17 -15.03
CA SER A 64 4.00 8.08 -14.67
C SER A 64 4.35 9.55 -14.90
N LEU A 65 5.61 9.94 -14.73
CA LEU A 65 6.08 11.30 -14.96
C LEU A 65 6.50 11.51 -16.41
N GLU A 66 7.15 10.52 -17.02
CA GLU A 66 7.66 10.54 -18.39
C GLU A 66 7.26 9.28 -19.15
N ARG A 67 6.35 9.43 -20.12
CA ARG A 67 5.86 8.29 -20.91
C ARG A 67 6.97 7.75 -21.82
N SER A 68 7.00 6.43 -21.99
CA SER A 68 7.97 5.74 -22.84
C SER A 68 7.30 4.66 -23.70
N GLU A 69 7.87 4.42 -24.88
CA GLU A 69 7.47 3.37 -25.82
C GLU A 69 7.66 1.95 -25.24
N VAL A 70 8.39 1.81 -24.12
CA VAL A 70 8.54 0.54 -23.40
C VAL A 70 7.18 -0.08 -23.03
N LEU A 71 6.17 0.75 -22.78
CA LEU A 71 4.82 0.30 -22.47
C LEU A 71 4.18 -0.45 -23.64
N ASP A 72 4.36 0.03 -24.87
CA ASP A 72 3.86 -0.62 -26.07
C ASP A 72 4.57 -1.95 -26.34
N ALA A 73 5.89 -1.98 -26.17
CA ALA A 73 6.71 -3.17 -26.33
C ALA A 73 6.39 -4.26 -25.28
N ALA A 74 5.90 -3.86 -24.10
CA ALA A 74 5.53 -4.76 -23.01
C ALA A 74 4.14 -5.40 -23.16
N VAL A 75 3.37 -5.05 -24.21
CA VAL A 75 2.03 -5.61 -24.43
C VAL A 75 2.12 -7.07 -24.89
N LEU A 76 1.29 -7.91 -24.28
CA LEU A 76 1.12 -9.32 -24.66
C LEU A 76 -0.36 -9.68 -24.77
N LYS A 77 -0.65 -10.77 -25.47
CA LYS A 77 -1.99 -11.36 -25.56
C LYS A 77 -1.98 -12.76 -24.98
N ARG A 78 -2.93 -13.04 -24.08
CA ARG A 78 -3.09 -14.35 -23.46
C ARG A 78 -4.54 -14.60 -23.07
N ASP A 79 -5.03 -15.82 -23.29
CA ASP A 79 -6.37 -16.26 -22.87
C ASP A 79 -7.50 -15.29 -23.29
N GLY A 80 -7.35 -14.68 -24.47
CA GLY A 80 -8.31 -13.71 -25.03
C GLY A 80 -8.19 -12.28 -24.48
N TYR A 81 -7.23 -12.00 -23.60
CA TYR A 81 -6.97 -10.67 -23.05
C TYR A 81 -5.63 -10.09 -23.52
N TYR A 82 -5.60 -8.77 -23.67
CA TYR A 82 -4.38 -7.97 -23.72
C TYR A 82 -3.98 -7.62 -22.29
N LEU A 83 -2.68 -7.76 -22.02
CA LEU A 83 -2.02 -7.51 -20.74
C LEU A 83 -0.73 -6.70 -21.01
N ASN A 84 -0.07 -6.25 -19.95
CA ASN A 84 1.23 -5.57 -20.04
C ASN A 84 2.21 -6.12 -19.00
N TYR A 85 3.41 -6.51 -19.41
CA TYR A 85 4.43 -7.06 -18.52
C TYR A 85 4.86 -6.12 -17.38
N LYS A 86 4.68 -4.80 -17.54
CA LYS A 86 4.99 -3.78 -16.52
C LYS A 86 3.88 -3.60 -15.47
N PHE A 87 2.66 -4.08 -15.73
CA PHE A 87 1.51 -3.88 -14.83
C PHE A 87 1.02 -5.16 -14.15
N HIS A 88 0.30 -4.99 -13.04
CA HIS A 88 -0.38 -6.09 -12.36
C HIS A 88 -1.44 -6.74 -13.27
N SER A 89 -1.74 -8.02 -13.03
CA SER A 89 -2.71 -8.82 -13.81
C SER A 89 -4.15 -8.27 -13.85
N SER A 90 -4.50 -7.32 -12.96
CA SER A 90 -5.77 -6.58 -13.02
C SER A 90 -5.85 -5.66 -14.24
N PHE A 91 -4.71 -5.23 -14.78
CA PHE A 91 -4.60 -4.47 -16.03
C PHE A 91 -4.71 -5.43 -17.21
N ARG A 92 -5.95 -5.81 -17.49
CA ARG A 92 -6.31 -6.65 -18.63
C ARG A 92 -7.50 -6.08 -19.37
N ALA A 93 -7.55 -6.27 -20.69
CA ALA A 93 -8.68 -5.85 -21.50
C ALA A 93 -8.88 -6.75 -22.72
N LYS A 94 -10.05 -6.72 -23.35
CA LYS A 94 -10.32 -7.50 -24.58
C LYS A 94 -9.68 -6.90 -25.83
N THR A 95 -9.30 -5.63 -25.79
CA THR A 95 -8.65 -4.90 -26.89
C THR A 95 -7.41 -4.15 -26.39
N LYS A 96 -6.45 -3.90 -27.28
CA LYS A 96 -5.23 -3.14 -26.97
C LYS A 96 -5.57 -1.71 -26.51
N ASP A 97 -6.51 -1.06 -27.21
CA ASP A 97 -6.93 0.32 -26.88
C ASP A 97 -7.55 0.44 -25.48
N THR A 98 -8.38 -0.53 -25.07
CA THR A 98 -8.95 -0.51 -23.72
C THR A 98 -7.90 -0.79 -22.65
N LEU A 99 -6.89 -1.61 -22.94
CA LEU A 99 -5.75 -1.79 -22.04
C LEU A 99 -4.97 -0.48 -21.89
N HIS A 100 -4.64 0.18 -23.01
CA HIS A 100 -3.94 1.46 -23.02
C HIS A 100 -4.66 2.53 -22.22
N LYS A 101 -5.98 2.69 -22.42
CA LYS A 101 -6.79 3.64 -21.63
C LYS A 101 -6.69 3.39 -20.14
N ARG A 102 -6.78 2.13 -19.70
CA ARG A 102 -6.65 1.78 -18.26
C ARG A 102 -5.26 2.07 -17.71
N MET A 103 -4.21 1.77 -18.47
CA MET A 103 -2.84 2.08 -18.07
C MET A 103 -2.64 3.60 -17.98
N GLU A 104 -3.13 4.36 -18.96
CA GLU A 104 -3.01 5.82 -18.98
C GLU A 104 -3.79 6.49 -17.84
N GLU A 105 -4.99 5.99 -17.52
CA GLU A 105 -5.76 6.45 -16.35
C GLU A 105 -4.96 6.25 -15.05
N ALA A 106 -4.36 5.07 -14.86
CA ALA A 106 -3.55 4.79 -13.67
C ALA A 106 -2.27 5.62 -13.63
N LEU A 107 -1.57 5.74 -14.75
CA LEU A 107 -0.33 6.52 -14.85
C LEU A 107 -0.58 8.00 -14.61
N THR A 108 -1.66 8.56 -15.17
CA THR A 108 -2.07 9.96 -14.95
C THR A 108 -2.42 10.20 -13.49
N LYS A 109 -3.18 9.27 -12.88
CA LYS A 109 -3.55 9.36 -11.48
C LYS A 109 -2.32 9.38 -10.57
N VAL A 110 -1.36 8.49 -10.80
CA VAL A 110 -0.12 8.47 -10.01
C VAL A 110 0.74 9.70 -10.29
N ALA A 111 0.83 10.17 -11.53
CA ALA A 111 1.55 11.40 -11.85
C ALA A 111 1.04 12.60 -11.03
N GLN A 112 -0.28 12.70 -10.85
CA GLN A 112 -0.87 13.72 -9.98
C GLN A 112 -0.49 13.51 -8.52
N GLN A 113 -0.58 12.27 -8.01
CA GLN A 113 -0.20 11.97 -6.63
C GLN A 113 1.28 12.26 -6.36
N LEU A 114 2.19 11.91 -7.26
CA LEU A 114 3.62 12.18 -7.09
C LEU A 114 3.92 13.69 -6.96
N LYS A 115 3.12 14.54 -7.60
CA LYS A 115 3.26 16.01 -7.56
C LYS A 115 2.66 16.65 -6.30
N GLU A 116 1.73 15.97 -5.63
CA GLU A 116 0.93 16.59 -4.56
C GLU A 116 0.98 15.84 -3.22
N ALA A 117 1.46 14.59 -3.19
CA ALA A 117 1.48 13.77 -1.99
C ALA A 117 2.45 14.35 -0.95
N ASN A 118 2.03 14.32 0.31
CA ASN A 118 2.92 14.60 1.43
C ASN A 118 3.74 13.35 1.80
N PHE A 119 3.14 12.17 1.63
CA PHE A 119 3.75 10.90 2.00
C PHE A 119 3.59 9.85 0.89
N ILE A 120 4.69 9.20 0.52
CA ILE A 120 4.70 8.04 -0.39
C ILE A 120 5.18 6.82 0.38
N PHE A 121 4.28 5.86 0.59
CA PHE A 121 4.58 4.58 1.22
C PHE A 121 4.89 3.53 0.18
N ILE A 122 6.04 2.86 0.32
CA ILE A 122 6.47 1.80 -0.61
C ILE A 122 6.74 0.52 0.19
N THR A 123 5.87 -0.48 0.03
CA THR A 123 6.05 -1.80 0.66
C THR A 123 6.75 -2.76 -0.29
N LEU A 124 8.01 -3.06 0.00
CA LEU A 124 8.86 -3.95 -0.80
C LEU A 124 8.52 -5.42 -0.51
N GLY A 125 8.09 -6.16 -1.53
CA GLY A 125 7.71 -7.56 -1.43
C GLY A 125 8.88 -8.52 -1.59
N THR A 126 9.59 -8.44 -2.71
CA THR A 126 10.67 -9.37 -3.08
C THR A 126 11.79 -8.66 -3.85
N ALA A 127 13.04 -9.08 -3.64
CA ALA A 127 14.19 -8.68 -4.45
C ALA A 127 14.38 -9.60 -5.67
N TRP A 128 13.56 -10.65 -5.82
CA TRP A 128 13.59 -11.48 -7.02
C TRP A 128 12.87 -10.80 -8.17
N VAL A 129 13.55 -10.68 -9.29
CA VAL A 129 13.01 -10.14 -10.55
C VAL A 129 13.07 -11.19 -11.65
N TYR A 130 12.26 -10.95 -12.67
CA TYR A 130 12.24 -11.75 -13.89
C TYR A 130 12.53 -10.82 -15.05
N GLU A 131 13.46 -11.22 -15.91
CA GLU A 131 13.77 -10.55 -17.17
C GLU A 131 13.37 -11.46 -18.32
N GLN A 132 12.69 -10.90 -19.32
CA GLN A 132 12.34 -11.66 -20.50
C GLN A 132 13.59 -11.98 -21.33
N ASN A 133 13.82 -13.26 -21.64
CA ASN A 133 15.05 -13.73 -22.29
C ASN A 133 15.31 -13.10 -23.68
N LYS A 134 14.24 -12.73 -24.40
CA LYS A 134 14.36 -12.19 -25.77
C LYS A 134 14.70 -10.70 -25.80
N THR A 135 14.24 -9.94 -24.82
CA THR A 135 14.29 -8.46 -24.83
C THR A 135 15.12 -7.91 -23.68
N HIS A 136 15.50 -8.76 -22.72
CA HIS A 136 16.09 -8.41 -21.43
C HIS A 136 15.24 -7.43 -20.61
N MET A 137 13.94 -7.29 -20.96
CA MET A 137 13.02 -6.44 -20.24
C MET A 137 12.72 -7.03 -18.87
N LEU A 138 12.99 -6.25 -17.81
CA LEU A 138 12.51 -6.56 -16.46
C LEU A 138 10.98 -6.45 -16.44
N VAL A 139 10.31 -7.49 -15.93
CA VAL A 139 8.84 -7.55 -15.89
C VAL A 139 8.32 -7.49 -14.45
N ALA A 140 7.25 -6.73 -14.25
CA ALA A 140 6.55 -6.68 -12.97
C ALA A 140 5.68 -7.92 -12.75
N ASN A 141 5.13 -8.49 -13.83
CA ASN A 141 4.31 -9.68 -13.79
C ASN A 141 4.53 -10.55 -15.02
N CYS A 142 4.86 -11.83 -14.83
CA CYS A 142 5.05 -12.78 -15.94
C CYS A 142 3.74 -13.21 -16.61
N HIS A 143 2.56 -12.85 -16.06
CA HIS A 143 1.23 -13.18 -16.60
C HIS A 143 1.01 -14.66 -16.89
N LYS A 144 1.60 -15.52 -16.04
CA LYS A 144 1.62 -16.99 -16.17
C LYS A 144 2.27 -17.50 -17.48
N THR A 145 3.00 -16.65 -18.21
CA THR A 145 3.82 -17.03 -19.37
C THR A 145 4.83 -18.10 -18.95
N PRO A 146 5.17 -19.07 -19.82
CA PRO A 146 6.09 -20.15 -19.45
C PRO A 146 7.40 -19.64 -18.84
N GLN A 147 7.80 -20.20 -17.69
CA GLN A 147 8.97 -19.74 -16.94
C GLN A 147 10.27 -19.73 -17.75
N LYS A 148 10.41 -20.65 -18.72
CA LYS A 148 11.57 -20.72 -19.64
C LYS A 148 11.77 -19.47 -20.52
N GLU A 149 10.76 -18.59 -20.61
CA GLU A 149 10.86 -17.33 -21.34
C GLU A 149 11.52 -16.22 -20.51
N PHE A 150 11.78 -16.49 -19.23
CA PHE A 150 12.36 -15.52 -18.31
C PHE A 150 13.61 -16.05 -17.65
N THR A 151 14.55 -15.15 -17.42
CA THR A 151 15.66 -15.37 -16.51
C THR A 151 15.30 -14.71 -15.19
N ARG A 152 15.39 -15.50 -14.13
CA ARG A 152 15.17 -15.00 -12.78
C ARG A 152 16.52 -14.65 -12.16
N ARG A 153 16.59 -13.48 -11.53
CA ARG A 153 17.78 -13.06 -10.77
C ARG A 153 17.38 -12.32 -9.50
N LEU A 154 18.30 -12.31 -8.53
CA LEU A 154 18.17 -11.55 -7.30
C LEU A 154 18.74 -10.16 -7.57
N LEU A 155 17.99 -9.11 -7.23
CA LEU A 155 18.50 -7.74 -7.21
C LEU A 155 19.55 -7.59 -6.14
N SER A 156 20.53 -6.73 -6.37
CA SER A 156 21.47 -6.30 -5.35
C SER A 156 21.05 -4.97 -4.71
N VAL A 157 21.68 -4.62 -3.58
CA VAL A 157 21.49 -3.32 -2.93
C VAL A 157 21.97 -2.19 -3.85
N GLU A 158 23.07 -2.45 -4.56
CA GLU A 158 23.71 -1.55 -5.53
C GLU A 158 22.86 -1.30 -6.78
N GLU A 159 21.85 -2.13 -7.04
CA GLU A 159 20.84 -1.84 -8.07
C GLU A 159 19.66 -1.03 -7.52
N ILE A 160 19.19 -1.36 -6.30
CA ILE A 160 17.98 -0.78 -5.73
C ILE A 160 18.19 0.67 -5.30
N VAL A 161 19.28 0.93 -4.57
CA VAL A 161 19.54 2.24 -3.95
C VAL A 161 19.73 3.32 -5.02
N PRO A 162 20.59 3.16 -6.04
CA PRO A 162 20.74 4.18 -7.08
C PRO A 162 19.47 4.39 -7.91
N ALA A 163 18.72 3.32 -8.20
CA ALA A 163 17.45 3.43 -8.94
C ALA A 163 16.41 4.27 -8.17
N PHE A 164 16.31 4.08 -6.85
CA PHE A 164 15.45 4.92 -6.03
C PHE A 164 15.90 6.39 -6.06
N PHE A 165 17.19 6.67 -5.89
CA PHE A 165 17.67 8.04 -5.89
C PHE A 165 17.50 8.75 -7.23
N ALA A 166 17.66 8.03 -8.35
CA ALA A 166 17.33 8.57 -9.68
C ALA A 166 15.85 8.95 -9.78
N LEU A 167 14.93 8.07 -9.39
CA LEU A 167 13.50 8.39 -9.32
C LEU A 167 13.22 9.58 -8.40
N LYS A 168 13.85 9.61 -7.21
CA LYS A 168 13.68 10.67 -6.22
C LYS A 168 14.10 12.02 -6.77
N GLU A 169 15.21 12.09 -7.52
CA GLU A 169 15.65 13.31 -8.20
C GLU A 169 14.59 13.83 -9.17
N VAL A 170 13.93 12.95 -9.93
CA VAL A 170 12.83 13.34 -10.83
C VAL A 170 11.62 13.85 -10.04
N ILE A 171 11.20 13.15 -8.98
CA ILE A 171 10.06 13.56 -8.15
C ILE A 171 10.34 14.92 -7.47
N ASN A 172 11.56 15.12 -6.97
CA ASN A 172 11.97 16.35 -6.27
C ASN A 172 11.86 17.60 -7.15
N GLN A 173 11.90 17.48 -8.47
CA GLN A 173 11.69 18.61 -9.38
C GLN A 173 10.27 19.19 -9.27
N PHE A 174 9.29 18.38 -8.83
CA PHE A 174 7.89 18.78 -8.72
C PHE A 174 7.38 18.81 -7.28
N ASN A 175 7.93 17.97 -6.40
CA ASN A 175 7.48 17.80 -5.03
C ASN A 175 8.67 17.57 -4.07
N PRO A 176 9.45 18.62 -3.76
CA PRO A 176 10.68 18.51 -2.97
C PRO A 176 10.45 18.27 -1.47
N GLU A 177 9.22 18.44 -0.97
CA GLU A 177 8.88 18.27 0.45
C GLU A 177 8.33 16.86 0.78
N VAL A 178 8.12 16.03 -0.24
CA VAL A 178 7.54 14.69 -0.07
C VAL A 178 8.40 13.83 0.84
N GLN A 179 7.75 13.10 1.74
CA GLN A 179 8.40 12.12 2.59
C GLN A 179 8.20 10.71 2.02
N PHE A 180 9.28 9.96 1.88
CA PHE A 180 9.23 8.55 1.48
C PHE A 180 9.30 7.65 2.71
N ILE A 181 8.39 6.69 2.79
CA ILE A 181 8.40 5.69 3.87
C ILE A 181 8.44 4.30 3.25
N PHE A 182 9.55 3.62 3.45
CA PHE A 182 9.73 2.23 3.04
C PHE A 182 9.31 1.29 4.16
N THR A 183 8.79 0.13 3.77
CA THR A 183 8.66 -1.01 4.67
C THR A 183 8.94 -2.28 3.88
N VAL A 184 9.57 -3.27 4.50
CA VAL A 184 9.61 -4.61 3.93
C VAL A 184 8.28 -5.30 4.24
N SER A 185 7.71 -5.99 3.25
CA SER A 185 6.45 -6.70 3.43
C SER A 185 6.61 -7.84 4.44
N PRO A 186 5.72 -7.98 5.44
CA PRO A 186 5.72 -9.12 6.36
C PRO A 186 5.30 -10.44 5.70
N VAL A 187 4.73 -10.39 4.49
CA VAL A 187 4.30 -11.58 3.74
C VAL A 187 5.52 -12.37 3.25
N ARG A 188 5.51 -13.69 3.50
CA ARG A 188 6.58 -14.61 3.10
C ARG A 188 6.42 -15.09 1.65
N HIS A 189 7.43 -14.94 0.81
CA HIS A 189 7.45 -15.48 -0.55
C HIS A 189 7.96 -16.93 -0.57
N THR A 190 7.13 -17.89 -0.16
CA THR A 190 7.54 -19.30 0.03
C THR A 190 7.67 -20.11 -1.27
N ARG A 191 7.15 -19.61 -2.39
CA ARG A 191 7.33 -20.24 -3.72
C ARG A 191 8.81 -20.43 -4.09
N ASP A 192 9.66 -19.60 -3.49
CA ASP A 192 11.10 -19.57 -3.73
C ASP A 192 11.91 -20.27 -2.62
N THR A 193 11.25 -21.03 -1.75
CA THR A 193 11.76 -21.54 -0.47
C THR A 193 11.93 -20.45 0.59
N LEU A 194 11.87 -20.86 1.87
CA LEU A 194 12.12 -19.95 2.99
C LEU A 194 13.54 -19.39 2.99
N LYS A 195 14.55 -20.16 2.54
CA LYS A 195 15.94 -19.70 2.47
C LYS A 195 16.09 -18.53 1.51
N LEU A 196 15.56 -18.63 0.29
CA LEU A 196 15.65 -17.52 -0.67
C LEU A 196 14.73 -16.36 -0.33
N ASN A 197 13.61 -16.61 0.36
CA ASN A 197 12.81 -15.54 0.94
C ASN A 197 13.62 -14.74 1.95
N SER A 198 14.34 -15.39 2.88
CA SER A 198 15.20 -14.69 3.84
C SER A 198 16.26 -13.86 3.14
N VAL A 199 16.98 -14.43 2.16
CA VAL A 199 17.97 -13.68 1.37
C VAL A 199 17.33 -12.46 0.70
N SER A 200 16.18 -12.63 0.06
CA SER A 200 15.44 -11.54 -0.57
C SER A 200 15.06 -10.44 0.43
N LYS A 201 14.51 -10.81 1.60
CA LYS A 201 14.10 -9.84 2.62
C LYS A 201 15.32 -9.11 3.20
N SER A 202 16.45 -9.79 3.38
CA SER A 202 17.71 -9.18 3.81
C SER A 202 18.23 -8.15 2.81
N VAL A 203 18.16 -8.42 1.49
CA VAL A 203 18.52 -7.43 0.46
C VAL A 203 17.62 -6.20 0.56
N LEU A 204 16.29 -6.40 0.59
CA LEU A 204 15.34 -5.28 0.67
C LEU A 204 15.52 -4.46 1.94
N ARG A 205 15.76 -5.11 3.07
CA ARG A 205 15.97 -4.44 4.36
C ARG A 205 17.26 -3.63 4.36
N SER A 206 18.33 -4.18 3.77
CA SER A 206 19.62 -3.49 3.63
C SER A 206 19.49 -2.27 2.70
N ALA A 207 18.79 -2.42 1.57
CA ALA A 207 18.52 -1.30 0.68
C ALA A 207 17.70 -0.21 1.39
N ALA A 208 16.65 -0.58 2.14
CA ALA A 208 15.86 0.38 2.92
C ALA A 208 16.70 1.11 3.97
N TYR A 209 17.62 0.42 4.66
CA TYR A 209 18.56 1.04 5.59
C TYR A 209 19.42 2.10 4.90
N TYR A 210 20.06 1.76 3.77
CA TYR A 210 20.92 2.72 3.07
C TYR A 210 20.14 3.91 2.50
N MET A 211 18.92 3.69 1.99
CA MET A 211 18.08 4.79 1.49
C MET A 211 17.69 5.78 2.61
N GLU A 212 17.36 5.27 3.80
CA GLU A 212 17.07 6.07 5.00
C GLU A 212 18.31 6.80 5.54
N ASP A 213 19.46 6.12 5.62
CA ASP A 213 20.73 6.71 6.11
C ASP A 213 21.26 7.82 5.18
N MET A 214 21.02 7.70 3.87
CA MET A 214 21.51 8.64 2.86
C MET A 214 20.63 9.88 2.65
N ALA A 215 19.38 9.89 3.14
CA ALA A 215 18.45 10.99 2.88
C ALA A 215 17.47 11.25 4.04
N PRO A 216 17.40 12.49 4.57
CA PRO A 216 16.61 12.81 5.76
C PRO A 216 15.09 12.75 5.55
N ASP A 217 14.64 12.78 4.30
CA ASP A 217 13.24 12.67 3.89
C ASP A 217 12.81 11.23 3.53
N VAL A 218 13.66 10.26 3.84
CA VAL A 218 13.43 8.83 3.63
C VAL A 218 13.43 8.11 4.97
N HIS A 219 12.40 7.34 5.24
CA HIS A 219 12.16 6.68 6.53
C HIS A 219 11.84 5.20 6.34
N TYR A 220 12.06 4.40 7.38
CA TYR A 220 11.68 2.98 7.41
C TYR A 220 10.66 2.67 8.51
N PHE A 221 9.55 2.03 8.13
CA PHE A 221 8.58 1.47 9.07
C PHE A 221 8.79 -0.05 9.24
N PRO A 222 8.98 -0.58 10.46
CA PRO A 222 9.41 -1.95 10.69
C PRO A 222 8.28 -3.00 10.69
N ALA A 223 7.39 -2.99 9.69
CA ALA A 223 6.29 -3.96 9.64
C ALA A 223 6.76 -5.42 9.53
N TYR A 224 7.88 -5.65 8.82
CA TYR A 224 8.48 -6.98 8.67
C TYR A 224 8.99 -7.51 10.01
N GLU A 225 9.74 -6.71 10.74
CA GLU A 225 10.30 -7.05 12.04
C GLU A 225 9.19 -7.24 13.07
N ILE A 226 8.15 -6.39 13.08
CA ILE A 226 6.98 -6.58 13.96
C ILE A 226 6.36 -7.95 13.71
N MET A 227 6.19 -8.36 12.45
CA MET A 227 5.63 -9.67 12.15
C MET A 227 6.57 -10.83 12.55
N MET A 228 7.87 -10.69 12.31
CA MET A 228 8.83 -11.78 12.49
C MET A 228 9.24 -11.98 13.96
N ASP A 229 9.42 -10.90 14.71
CA ASP A 229 10.04 -10.93 16.03
C ASP A 229 9.01 -10.75 17.15
N ASP A 230 8.04 -9.84 16.95
CA ASP A 230 7.01 -9.54 17.95
C ASP A 230 5.79 -10.47 17.81
N LEU A 231 5.27 -10.63 16.59
CA LEU A 231 4.12 -11.49 16.24
C LEU A 231 4.55 -12.88 15.70
N ARG A 232 5.61 -13.45 16.27
CA ARG A 232 6.25 -14.68 15.77
C ARG A 232 5.42 -15.97 15.81
N ASP A 233 4.30 -15.98 16.53
CA ASP A 233 3.44 -17.16 16.71
C ASP A 233 2.53 -17.39 15.49
N TYR A 234 2.34 -18.66 15.08
CA TYR A 234 1.46 -19.03 13.96
C TYR A 234 0.02 -18.54 14.11
N ARG A 235 -0.44 -18.24 15.32
CA ARG A 235 -1.76 -17.62 15.58
C ARG A 235 -1.96 -16.28 14.87
N PHE A 236 -0.88 -15.64 14.42
CA PHE A 236 -0.91 -14.36 13.70
C PHE A 236 -0.87 -14.51 12.18
N TYR A 237 -0.86 -15.75 11.68
CA TYR A 237 -0.89 -16.04 10.26
C TYR A 237 -2.28 -16.51 9.85
N GLU A 238 -2.62 -16.27 8.59
CA GLU A 238 -3.74 -16.89 7.91
C GLU A 238 -3.54 -18.41 7.77
N LYS A 239 -4.58 -19.10 7.30
CA LYS A 239 -4.55 -20.57 7.11
C LYS A 239 -3.41 -21.07 6.21
N ASP A 240 -2.87 -20.21 5.35
CA ASP A 240 -1.74 -20.54 4.49
C ASP A 240 -0.37 -20.43 5.17
N LEU A 241 -0.33 -19.97 6.43
CA LEU A 241 0.87 -19.77 7.24
C LEU A 241 1.89 -18.80 6.62
N ILE A 242 1.43 -17.96 5.69
CA ILE A 242 2.25 -17.05 4.89
C ILE A 242 1.82 -15.59 5.08
N HIS A 243 0.52 -15.34 5.02
CA HIS A 243 -0.02 -13.99 5.17
C HIS A 243 -0.31 -13.70 6.65
N PRO A 244 -0.05 -12.47 7.12
CA PRO A 244 -0.56 -12.00 8.41
C PRO A 244 -2.10 -12.04 8.40
N ASN A 245 -2.70 -12.45 9.51
CA ASN A 245 -4.15 -12.40 9.67
C ASN A 245 -4.63 -11.02 10.14
N GLU A 246 -5.95 -10.85 10.23
CA GLU A 246 -6.57 -9.57 10.62
C GLU A 246 -6.02 -9.02 11.95
N GLN A 247 -5.86 -9.88 12.97
CA GLN A 247 -5.30 -9.48 14.27
C GLN A 247 -3.86 -8.95 14.14
N ALA A 248 -3.04 -9.59 13.32
CA ALA A 248 -1.67 -9.15 13.08
C ALA A 248 -1.63 -7.81 12.34
N ILE A 249 -2.48 -7.65 11.33
CA ILE A 249 -2.52 -6.41 10.55
C ILE A 249 -3.07 -5.25 11.41
N ASP A 250 -4.07 -5.50 12.27
CA ASP A 250 -4.57 -4.50 13.22
C ASP A 250 -3.50 -4.06 14.21
N TYR A 251 -2.72 -5.00 14.74
CA TYR A 251 -1.59 -4.66 15.60
C TYR A 251 -0.55 -3.80 14.86
N ILE A 252 -0.16 -4.18 13.64
CA ILE A 252 0.80 -3.39 12.85
C ILE A 252 0.21 -1.99 12.52
N TRP A 253 -1.09 -1.91 12.26
CA TRP A 253 -1.78 -0.64 12.06
C TRP A 253 -1.76 0.25 13.31
N GLU A 254 -1.96 -0.31 14.50
CA GLU A 254 -1.83 0.43 15.75
C GLU A 254 -0.42 0.98 15.92
N GLN A 255 0.62 0.17 15.65
CA GLN A 255 2.02 0.60 15.66
C GLN A 255 2.27 1.74 14.64
N PHE A 256 1.70 1.62 13.44
CA PHE A 256 1.76 2.65 12.40
C PHE A 256 1.13 3.97 12.86
N ILE A 257 -0.07 3.91 13.43
CA ILE A 257 -0.78 5.09 13.94
C ILE A 257 -0.01 5.74 15.09
N GLN A 258 0.55 4.95 16.02
CA GLN A 258 1.36 5.49 17.11
C GLN A 258 2.64 6.16 16.60
N THR A 259 3.27 5.60 15.56
CA THR A 259 4.50 6.12 14.96
C THR A 259 4.25 7.42 14.20
N TYR A 260 3.23 7.48 13.34
CA TYR A 260 3.06 8.56 12.36
C TYR A 260 1.87 9.49 12.60
N LEU A 261 0.80 9.09 13.27
CA LEU A 261 -0.37 9.96 13.42
C LEU A 261 -0.12 11.03 14.49
N ALA A 262 -0.39 12.29 14.16
CA ALA A 262 -0.32 13.37 15.14
C ALA A 262 -1.28 13.11 16.33
N LYS A 263 -0.83 13.41 17.55
CA LYS A 263 -1.61 13.14 18.79
C LYS A 263 -3.03 13.71 18.78
N LYS A 264 -3.21 14.90 18.18
CA LYS A 264 -4.53 15.54 18.04
C LYS A 264 -5.49 14.68 17.21
N ASP A 265 -4.98 14.05 16.16
CA ASP A 265 -5.76 13.28 15.18
C ASP A 265 -6.00 11.83 15.64
N GLN A 266 -5.17 11.29 16.55
CA GLN A 266 -5.44 10.01 17.21
C GLN A 266 -6.80 10.03 17.95
N ALA A 267 -7.12 11.12 18.65
CA ALA A 267 -8.41 11.26 19.32
C ALA A 267 -9.59 11.33 18.33
N THR A 268 -9.38 11.93 17.16
CA THR A 268 -10.39 11.99 16.08
C THR A 268 -10.60 10.60 15.47
N LEU A 269 -9.53 9.85 15.24
CA LEU A 269 -9.59 8.47 14.77
C LEU A 269 -10.33 7.56 15.75
N GLU A 270 -10.09 7.68 17.06
CA GLU A 270 -10.82 6.91 18.07
C GLU A 270 -12.33 7.20 18.07
N LYS A 271 -12.72 8.47 17.96
CA LYS A 271 -14.13 8.87 17.84
C LYS A 271 -14.75 8.26 16.58
N TRP A 272 -14.04 8.33 15.46
CA TRP A 272 -14.48 7.73 14.20
C TRP A 272 -14.66 6.22 14.32
N ASN A 273 -13.69 5.49 14.89
CA ASN A 273 -13.76 4.04 15.08
C ASN A 273 -14.99 3.63 15.90
N LYS A 274 -15.28 4.34 17.00
CA LYS A 274 -16.48 4.09 17.81
C LYS A 274 -17.78 4.28 17.01
N LEU A 275 -17.85 5.34 16.21
CA LEU A 275 -19.02 5.61 15.36
C LEU A 275 -19.15 4.58 14.24
N ARG A 276 -18.06 4.22 13.58
CA ARG A 276 -18.02 3.20 12.52
C ARG A 276 -18.52 1.85 13.05
N MET A 277 -18.07 1.42 14.23
CA MET A 277 -18.57 0.20 14.88
C MET A 277 -20.07 0.29 15.18
N ALA A 278 -20.54 1.43 15.68
CA ALA A 278 -21.96 1.67 15.94
C ALA A 278 -22.80 1.59 14.65
N LEU A 279 -22.29 2.12 13.53
CA LEU A 279 -22.95 2.06 12.22
C LEU A 279 -23.04 0.63 11.66
N ASN A 280 -22.07 -0.21 11.96
CA ASN A 280 -22.04 -1.61 11.51
C ASN A 280 -22.92 -2.54 12.36
N HIS A 281 -23.43 -2.07 13.51
CA HIS A 281 -24.28 -2.86 14.38
C HIS A 281 -25.63 -3.18 13.70
N LYS A 282 -25.94 -4.47 13.52
CA LYS A 282 -27.21 -4.92 12.95
C LYS A 282 -28.30 -4.93 14.03
N PRO A 283 -29.32 -4.05 13.98
CA PRO A 283 -30.38 -4.03 14.98
C PRO A 283 -31.33 -5.22 14.83
N PHE A 284 -31.84 -5.75 15.94
CA PHE A 284 -32.87 -6.78 15.92
C PHE A 284 -34.21 -6.28 15.34
N ASN A 285 -34.59 -5.05 15.66
CA ASN A 285 -35.75 -4.38 15.08
C ASN A 285 -35.41 -2.92 14.68
N PRO A 286 -35.13 -2.66 13.38
CA PRO A 286 -34.80 -1.32 12.87
C PRO A 286 -35.91 -0.28 13.11
N LYS A 287 -37.16 -0.73 13.28
CA LYS A 287 -38.32 0.14 13.42
C LYS A 287 -38.66 0.48 14.88
N SER A 288 -37.96 -0.11 15.84
CA SER A 288 -38.19 0.11 17.28
C SER A 288 -37.84 1.54 17.70
N GLY A 289 -38.55 2.07 18.69
CA GLY A 289 -38.28 3.43 19.22
C GLY A 289 -36.87 3.56 19.82
N GLY A 290 -36.35 2.49 20.44
CA GLY A 290 -34.97 2.47 20.96
C GLY A 290 -33.92 2.59 19.86
N HIS A 291 -34.08 1.85 18.76
CA HIS A 291 -33.16 1.96 17.63
C HIS A 291 -33.25 3.33 16.94
N GLN A 292 -34.44 3.90 16.77
CA GLN A 292 -34.60 5.22 16.17
C GLN A 292 -33.96 6.34 17.02
N LYS A 293 -34.04 6.24 18.37
CA LYS A 293 -33.29 7.13 19.28
C LYS A 293 -31.78 6.96 19.14
N PHE A 294 -31.31 5.71 19.02
CA PHE A 294 -29.90 5.41 18.74
C PHE A 294 -29.43 6.05 17.42
N LEU A 295 -30.17 5.85 16.32
CA LEU A 295 -29.85 6.43 15.02
C LEU A 295 -29.78 7.97 15.07
N SER A 296 -30.73 8.62 15.75
CA SER A 296 -30.75 10.08 15.90
C SER A 296 -29.50 10.57 16.65
N LYS A 297 -29.15 9.92 17.77
CA LYS A 297 -27.94 10.26 18.54
C LYS A 297 -26.67 10.04 17.70
N THR A 298 -26.57 8.93 16.99
CA THR A 298 -25.44 8.63 16.10
C THR A 298 -25.34 9.66 14.97
N LEU A 299 -26.47 10.13 14.43
CA LEU A 299 -26.51 11.17 13.40
C LEU A 299 -25.95 12.50 13.92
N ASP A 300 -26.29 12.90 15.15
CA ASP A 300 -25.76 14.13 15.73
C ASP A 300 -24.25 14.05 15.97
N GLN A 301 -23.77 12.89 16.43
CA GLN A 301 -22.33 12.63 16.57
C GLN A 301 -21.60 12.66 15.22
N LEU A 302 -22.19 12.08 14.16
CA LEU A 302 -21.65 12.13 12.80
C LEU A 302 -21.61 13.57 12.26
N LYS A 303 -22.65 14.38 12.46
CA LYS A 303 -22.66 15.79 12.05
C LYS A 303 -21.58 16.60 12.77
N GLN A 304 -21.33 16.30 14.05
CA GLN A 304 -20.28 16.97 14.82
C GLN A 304 -18.89 16.59 14.28
N LEU A 305 -18.63 15.29 14.11
CA LEU A 305 -17.35 14.79 13.58
C LEU A 305 -17.17 15.13 12.09
N GLY A 306 -18.26 15.31 11.35
CA GLY A 306 -18.27 15.73 9.94
C GLY A 306 -17.70 17.13 9.70
N LYS A 307 -17.46 17.91 10.77
CA LYS A 307 -16.69 19.17 10.70
C LYS A 307 -15.19 18.95 10.56
N GLU A 308 -14.70 17.77 10.95
CA GLU A 308 -13.29 17.38 10.91
C GLU A 308 -13.01 16.34 9.80
N LEU A 309 -13.99 15.48 9.49
CA LEU A 309 -13.84 14.36 8.55
C LEU A 309 -14.91 14.37 7.44
N PRO A 310 -14.61 13.84 6.23
CA PRO A 310 -15.59 13.71 5.14
C PRO A 310 -16.57 12.56 5.41
N LEU A 311 -17.68 12.88 6.09
CA LEU A 311 -18.70 11.91 6.55
C LEU A 311 -20.07 12.06 5.87
N ASP A 312 -20.16 12.81 4.76
CA ASP A 312 -21.42 13.10 4.09
C ASP A 312 -22.19 11.83 3.68
N LYS A 313 -21.47 10.84 3.13
CA LYS A 313 -22.06 9.56 2.71
C LYS A 313 -22.68 8.82 3.90
N GLU A 314 -21.97 8.76 5.03
CA GLU A 314 -22.46 8.13 6.26
C GLU A 314 -23.68 8.86 6.82
N ILE A 315 -23.63 10.20 6.84
CA ILE A 315 -24.72 11.06 7.30
C ILE A 315 -25.97 10.82 6.43
N GLU A 316 -25.83 10.81 5.10
CA GLU A 316 -26.94 10.55 4.18
C GLU A 316 -27.52 9.14 4.34
N ASN A 317 -26.65 8.13 4.47
CA ASN A 317 -27.08 6.74 4.65
C ASN A 317 -27.83 6.54 5.97
N LEU A 318 -27.42 7.24 7.03
CA LEU A 318 -28.10 7.17 8.32
C LEU A 318 -29.45 7.91 8.30
N LYS A 319 -29.52 9.07 7.63
CA LYS A 319 -30.78 9.82 7.42
C LYS A 319 -31.84 8.97 6.73
N LYS A 320 -31.47 8.13 5.77
CA LYS A 320 -32.39 7.21 5.07
C LYS A 320 -32.99 6.12 5.97
N GLN A 321 -32.39 5.85 7.13
CA GLN A 321 -32.86 4.84 8.09
C GLN A 321 -33.75 5.42 9.20
N LEU A 322 -33.74 6.75 9.35
CA LEU A 322 -34.64 7.44 10.25
C LEU A 322 -36.06 7.47 9.67
N LYS A 323 -37.04 7.30 10.54
CA LYS A 323 -38.47 7.34 10.18
C LYS A 323 -39.04 8.75 10.15
#